data_AF-A0A953RY03-F1
#
_entry.id   AF-A0A953RY03-F1
#
_cell.length_a   1.000
_cell.length_b   1.000
_cell.length_c   1.000
_cell.angle_alpha   90.00
_cell.angle_beta   90.00
_cell.angle_gamma   90.00
#
_symmetry.space_group_name_H-M   'P 1'
#
loop_
_entity.id
_entity.type
_entity.pdbx_description
1 polymer ?
#
loop_
_entity_poly.entity_id
_entity_poly.type
_entity_poly.pdbx_seq_one_letter_code
_entity_poly.pdbx_strand_id
1 'polypeptide(L)'
;MRIFPDGWSEEVSAFAPAAIAARREQLWGIAATGQPPMLTHAVIALESRGDPLLSTEERVWLWRAFRVPVFEQVIEPDGELLAAECEVHDGLHIEIPGLSWNGYHVEMSPCGCGRKTPRLALGLPAERARSAAAYAR
;
A
#
# COMPACT_ATOMS: atom_id res chain seq x y z
N MET A 1 2.41 -17.99 -1.61
CA MET A 1 1.39 -17.04 -2.08
C MET A 1 0.23 -17.83 -2.65
N ARG A 2 -1.03 -17.49 -2.32
CA ARG A 2 -2.24 -18.10 -2.88
C ARG A 2 -3.13 -17.00 -3.42
N ILE A 3 -3.66 -17.19 -4.62
CA ILE A 3 -4.50 -16.21 -5.31
C ILE A 3 -5.95 -16.69 -5.21
N PHE A 4 -6.84 -15.77 -4.86
CA PHE A 4 -8.27 -16.01 -4.76
C PHE A 4 -9.00 -15.04 -5.69
N PRO A 5 -9.34 -15.47 -6.93
CA PRO A 5 -9.81 -14.57 -7.98
C PRO A 5 -11.18 -13.94 -7.65
N ASP A 6 -12.00 -14.63 -6.87
CA ASP A 6 -13.34 -14.18 -6.46
C ASP A 6 -13.31 -13.28 -5.21
N GLY A 7 -12.12 -12.93 -4.72
CA GLY A 7 -11.93 -12.10 -3.53
C GLY A 7 -12.09 -12.87 -2.22
N TRP A 8 -12.57 -12.18 -1.18
CA TRP A 8 -12.66 -12.74 0.17
C TRP A 8 -13.82 -13.75 0.28
N SER A 9 -13.49 -15.01 0.55
CA SER A 9 -14.44 -16.13 0.65
C SER A 9 -14.19 -16.98 1.91
N GLU A 10 -15.03 -18.01 2.11
CA GLU A 10 -14.83 -19.00 3.18
C GLU A 10 -13.49 -19.74 3.01
N GLU A 11 -13.07 -20.02 1.77
CA GLU A 11 -11.78 -20.63 1.48
C GLU A 11 -10.61 -19.75 1.91
N VAL A 12 -10.70 -18.44 1.66
CA VAL A 12 -9.68 -17.46 2.10
C VAL A 12 -9.65 -17.40 3.63
N SER A 13 -10.81 -17.39 4.25
CA SER A 13 -10.94 -17.36 5.72
C SER A 13 -10.32 -18.60 6.35
N ALA A 14 -10.56 -19.79 5.79
CA ALA A 14 -9.99 -21.05 6.24
C ALA A 14 -8.47 -21.13 6.04
N PHE A 15 -7.93 -20.44 5.02
CA PHE A 15 -6.49 -20.33 4.80
C PHE A 15 -5.78 -19.51 5.90
N ALA A 16 -6.50 -18.67 6.64
CA ALA A 16 -6.00 -17.85 7.74
C ALA A 16 -4.71 -17.06 7.38
N PRO A 17 -4.77 -16.19 6.34
CA PRO A 17 -3.58 -15.48 5.88
C PRO A 17 -3.05 -14.51 6.94
N ALA A 18 -1.72 -14.47 7.07
CA ALA A 18 -1.04 -13.52 7.94
C ALA A 18 -1.03 -12.08 7.37
N ALA A 19 -1.10 -11.95 6.04
CA ALA A 19 -1.18 -10.71 5.30
C ALA A 19 -2.00 -10.90 4.02
N ILE A 20 -2.58 -9.81 3.50
CA ILE A 20 -3.33 -9.81 2.24
C ILE A 20 -2.80 -8.72 1.31
N ALA A 21 -2.87 -8.98 0.01
CA ALA A 21 -2.63 -8.00 -1.05
C ALA A 21 -3.83 -7.99 -1.99
N ALA A 22 -4.42 -6.82 -2.23
CA ALA A 22 -5.59 -6.68 -3.09
C ALA A 22 -5.72 -5.24 -3.61
N ARG A 23 -6.56 -5.05 -4.63
CA ARG A 23 -6.93 -3.70 -5.09
C ARG A 23 -7.61 -2.93 -3.96
N ARG A 24 -7.42 -1.61 -3.89
CA ARG A 24 -8.00 -0.78 -2.81
C ARG A 24 -9.51 -0.95 -2.66
N GLU A 25 -10.25 -1.12 -3.77
CA GLU A 25 -11.70 -1.31 -3.74
C GLU A 25 -12.09 -2.62 -3.04
N GLN A 26 -11.30 -3.68 -3.22
CA GLN A 26 -11.51 -4.96 -2.56
C GLN A 26 -11.20 -4.87 -1.06
N LEU A 27 -10.12 -4.16 -0.70
CA LEU A 27 -9.77 -3.92 0.70
C LEU A 27 -10.86 -3.14 1.43
N TRP A 28 -11.43 -2.11 0.78
CA TRP A 28 -12.58 -1.39 1.32
C TRP A 28 -13.81 -2.27 1.43
N GLY A 29 -14.11 -3.09 0.43
CA GLY A 29 -15.20 -4.05 0.49
C GLY A 29 -15.10 -4.99 1.70
N ILE A 30 -13.90 -5.52 1.96
CA ILE A 30 -13.63 -6.39 3.12
C ILE A 30 -13.83 -5.60 4.42
N ALA A 31 -13.24 -4.42 4.54
CA ALA A 31 -13.33 -3.62 5.76
C ALA A 31 -14.75 -3.08 6.03
N ALA A 32 -15.53 -2.80 4.98
CA ALA A 32 -16.91 -2.34 5.08
C ALA A 32 -17.87 -3.42 5.64
N THR A 33 -17.45 -4.69 5.71
CA THR A 33 -18.21 -5.74 6.41
C THR A 33 -18.33 -5.49 7.91
N GLY A 34 -17.48 -4.62 8.48
CA GLY A 34 -17.40 -4.36 9.91
C GLY A 34 -16.70 -5.47 10.71
N GLN A 35 -16.37 -6.59 10.06
CA GLN A 35 -15.65 -7.73 10.65
C GLN A 35 -14.52 -8.18 9.72
N PRO A 36 -13.53 -7.31 9.44
CA PRO A 36 -12.38 -7.71 8.64
C PRO A 36 -11.63 -8.86 9.33
N PRO A 37 -10.94 -9.71 8.54
CA PRO A 37 -10.15 -10.81 9.07
C PRO A 37 -9.06 -10.33 10.02
N MET A 38 -8.74 -11.18 11.00
CA MET A 38 -7.57 -10.97 11.85
C MET A 38 -6.30 -11.27 11.06
N LEU A 39 -5.52 -10.23 10.78
CA LEU A 39 -4.21 -10.33 10.17
C LEU A 39 -3.14 -10.13 11.25
N THR A 40 -1.93 -10.65 11.01
CA THR A 40 -0.82 -10.53 11.97
C THR A 40 0.34 -9.71 11.44
N HIS A 41 0.43 -9.50 10.12
CA HIS A 41 1.58 -8.86 9.49
C HIS A 41 1.21 -7.58 8.73
N ALA A 42 0.38 -7.65 7.70
CA ALA A 42 0.17 -6.48 6.82
C ALA A 42 -1.08 -6.55 5.95
N VAL A 43 -1.51 -5.37 5.49
CA VAL A 43 -2.35 -5.18 4.30
C VAL A 43 -1.51 -4.49 3.24
N ILE A 44 -1.58 -4.96 1.99
CA ILE A 44 -0.89 -4.37 0.85
C ILE A 44 -1.94 -3.93 -0.18
N ALA A 45 -2.08 -2.62 -0.39
CA ALA A 45 -2.90 -2.06 -1.45
C ALA A 45 -2.14 -2.13 -2.78
N LEU A 46 -2.80 -2.70 -3.79
CA LEU A 46 -2.26 -2.82 -5.13
C LEU A 46 -2.92 -1.78 -6.04
N GLU A 47 -2.12 -0.87 -6.58
CA GLU A 47 -2.54 0.15 -7.54
C GLU A 47 -1.93 -0.09 -8.92
N SER A 48 -2.58 0.41 -9.98
CA SER A 48 -2.01 0.40 -11.33
C SER A 48 -1.20 1.66 -11.56
N ARG A 49 -0.28 1.62 -12.52
CA ARG A 49 0.40 2.85 -12.93
C ARG A 49 -0.61 3.86 -13.49
N GLY A 50 -0.59 5.07 -12.95
CA GLY A 50 -1.49 6.16 -13.29
C GLY A 50 -2.64 6.33 -12.30
N ASP A 51 -2.91 5.32 -11.46
CA ASP A 51 -3.88 5.46 -10.37
C ASP A 51 -3.33 6.39 -9.28
N PRO A 52 -4.18 7.19 -8.63
CA PRO A 52 -3.74 7.97 -7.47
C PRO A 52 -3.25 7.01 -6.38
N LEU A 53 -2.13 7.36 -5.75
CA LEU A 53 -1.72 6.66 -4.54
C LEU A 53 -2.77 6.85 -3.45
N LEU A 54 -2.82 5.93 -2.49
CA LEU A 54 -3.64 6.10 -1.31
C LEU A 54 -3.36 7.47 -0.68
N SER A 55 -4.41 8.11 -0.18
CA SER A 55 -4.32 9.30 0.65
C SER A 55 -4.00 8.92 2.10
N THR A 56 -3.62 9.91 2.92
CA THR A 56 -3.43 9.69 4.36
C THR A 56 -4.72 9.23 5.04
N GLU A 57 -5.87 9.74 4.61
CA GLU A 57 -7.18 9.38 5.17
C GLU A 57 -7.55 7.93 4.85
N GLU A 58 -7.36 7.50 3.60
CA GLU A 58 -7.60 6.11 3.19
C GLU A 58 -6.69 5.13 3.94
N ARG A 59 -5.41 5.48 4.14
CA ARG A 59 -4.48 4.67 4.95
C ARG A 59 -4.94 4.53 6.40
N VAL A 60 -5.29 5.65 7.04
CA VAL A 60 -5.79 5.64 8.44
C VAL A 60 -7.06 4.81 8.55
N TRP A 61 -7.94 4.89 7.55
CA TRP A 61 -9.17 4.10 7.53
C TRP A 61 -8.88 2.60 7.43
N LEU A 62 -8.02 2.18 6.50
CA LEU A 62 -7.61 0.78 6.34
C LEU A 62 -6.89 0.26 7.60
N TRP A 63 -5.97 1.03 8.16
CA TRP A 63 -5.28 0.67 9.40
C TRP A 63 -6.25 0.48 10.57
N ARG A 64 -7.25 1.36 10.72
CA ARG A 64 -8.27 1.21 11.77
C ARG A 64 -9.09 -0.06 11.60
N ALA A 65 -9.39 -0.44 10.37
CA ALA A 65 -10.15 -1.66 10.08
C ALA A 65 -9.33 -2.92 10.35
N PHE A 66 -8.14 -3.04 9.74
CA PHE A 66 -7.35 -4.28 9.77
C PHE A 66 -6.39 -4.38 10.95
N ARG A 67 -6.11 -3.28 11.64
CA ARG A 67 -5.24 -3.21 12.84
C ARG A 67 -3.80 -3.66 12.63
N VAL A 68 -3.35 -3.74 11.38
CA VAL A 68 -1.97 -4.03 10.97
C VAL A 68 -1.45 -2.91 10.06
N PRO A 69 -0.13 -2.78 9.88
CA PRO A 69 0.44 -1.84 8.91
C PRO A 69 -0.17 -1.98 7.52
N VAL A 70 -0.36 -0.84 6.84
CA VAL A 70 -0.88 -0.75 5.47
C VAL A 70 0.25 -0.27 4.58
N PHE A 71 0.62 -1.09 3.62
CA PHE A 71 1.60 -0.77 2.59
C PHE A 71 0.92 -0.58 1.24
N GLU A 72 1.63 0.04 0.32
CA GLU A 72 1.15 0.26 -1.04
C GLU A 72 2.19 -0.20 -2.06
N GLN A 73 1.70 -0.76 -3.17
CA GLN A 73 2.50 -1.18 -4.31
C GLN A 73 1.83 -0.76 -5.60
N VAL A 74 2.63 -0.29 -6.56
CA VAL A 74 2.19 -0.07 -7.94
C VAL A 74 2.66 -1.25 -8.78
N ILE A 75 1.73 -1.90 -9.47
CA ILE A 75 1.99 -3.07 -10.31
C ILE A 75 1.44 -2.87 -11.73
N GLU A 76 2.04 -3.56 -12.71
CA GLU A 76 1.44 -3.72 -14.04
C GLU A 76 0.36 -4.82 -14.02
N PRO A 77 -0.52 -4.89 -15.04
CA PRO A 77 -1.56 -5.93 -15.13
C PRO A 77 -1.06 -7.37 -15.12
N ASP A 78 0.20 -7.60 -15.50
CA ASP A 78 0.85 -8.91 -15.46
C ASP A 78 1.46 -9.24 -14.08
N GLY A 79 1.37 -8.31 -13.12
CA GLY A 79 1.89 -8.45 -11.77
C GLY A 79 3.33 -7.97 -11.59
N GLU A 80 3.97 -7.37 -12.60
CA GLU A 80 5.30 -6.78 -12.45
C GLU A 80 5.26 -5.63 -11.44
N LEU A 81 6.16 -5.66 -10.45
CA LEU A 81 6.25 -4.64 -9.41
C LEU A 81 7.02 -3.41 -9.93
N LEU A 82 6.33 -2.28 -10.02
CA LEU A 82 6.92 -1.03 -10.50
C LEU A 82 7.42 -0.12 -9.37
N ALA A 83 6.68 -0.07 -8.26
CA ALA A 83 7.07 0.68 -7.07
C ALA A 83 6.47 0.07 -5.79
N ALA A 84 7.20 0.16 -4.67
CA ALA A 84 6.76 -0.40 -3.39
C ALA A 84 7.10 0.50 -2.20
N GLU A 85 6.14 0.64 -1.28
CA GLU A 85 6.37 1.31 -0.01
C GLU A 85 7.31 0.48 0.89
N CYS A 86 8.11 1.16 1.70
CA CYS A 86 8.95 0.54 2.74
C CYS A 86 8.42 0.87 4.14
N GLU A 87 9.00 0.24 5.16
CA GLU A 87 8.64 0.41 6.59
C GLU A 87 8.67 1.85 7.10
N VAL A 88 9.31 2.78 6.39
CA VAL A 88 9.34 4.21 6.77
C VAL A 88 8.04 4.93 6.39
N HIS A 89 7.22 4.36 5.51
CA HIS A 89 5.97 4.96 5.01
C HIS A 89 6.12 6.41 4.51
N ASP A 90 7.24 6.68 3.82
CA ASP A 90 7.58 7.97 3.23
C ASP A 90 7.71 7.84 1.72
N GLY A 91 6.64 7.32 1.09
CA GLY A 91 6.58 7.09 -0.35
C GLY A 91 7.02 5.70 -0.80
N LEU A 92 6.78 5.42 -2.08
CA LEU A 92 7.02 4.13 -2.71
C LEU A 92 8.34 4.18 -3.48
N HIS A 93 9.30 3.33 -3.13
CA HIS A 93 10.53 3.18 -3.91
C HIS A 93 10.22 2.68 -5.31
N ILE A 94 10.80 3.36 -6.31
CA ILE A 94 10.73 2.93 -7.70
C ILE A 94 11.65 1.71 -7.88
N GLU A 95 11.08 0.60 -8.36
CA GLU A 95 11.78 -0.66 -8.57
C GLU A 95 12.30 -0.80 -10.00
N ILE A 96 11.67 -0.13 -10.97
CA ILE A 96 12.09 -0.13 -12.38
C ILE A 96 12.62 1.26 -12.80
N PRO A 97 13.95 1.43 -12.94
CA PRO A 97 14.55 2.68 -13.40
C PRO A 97 14.17 3.02 -14.84
N GLY A 98 14.07 4.32 -15.15
CA GLY A 98 13.83 4.80 -16.51
C GLY A 98 12.36 4.80 -16.95
N LEU A 99 11.45 4.26 -16.14
CA LEU A 99 10.01 4.37 -16.36
C LEU A 99 9.54 5.83 -16.19
N SER A 100 8.59 6.28 -17.02
CA SER A 100 7.95 7.58 -16.85
C SER A 100 6.84 7.51 -15.80
N TRP A 101 6.86 8.42 -14.84
CA TRP A 101 5.92 8.53 -13.72
C TRP A 101 5.07 9.79 -13.82
N ASN A 102 4.52 10.07 -15.01
CA ASN A 102 3.67 11.23 -15.24
C ASN A 102 2.50 11.26 -14.24
N GLY A 103 2.26 12.43 -13.64
CA GLY A 103 1.21 12.60 -12.62
C GLY A 103 1.66 12.30 -11.18
N TYR A 104 2.83 11.68 -11.00
CA TYR A 104 3.42 11.48 -9.68
C TYR A 104 4.50 12.53 -9.38
N HIS A 105 4.67 12.83 -8.10
CA HIS A 105 5.84 13.56 -7.63
C HIS A 105 6.95 12.57 -7.27
N VAL A 106 8.10 12.69 -7.95
CA VAL A 106 9.26 11.85 -7.69
C VAL A 106 10.21 12.55 -6.71
N GLU A 107 10.41 11.94 -5.56
CA GLU A 107 11.34 12.36 -4.51
C GLU A 107 12.70 11.70 -4.71
N MET A 108 13.75 12.52 -4.78
CA MET A 108 15.13 12.09 -5.04
C MET A 108 15.98 12.05 -3.76
N SER A 109 15.50 12.61 -2.66
CA SER A 109 16.20 12.58 -1.38
C SER A 109 16.32 11.16 -0.82
N PRO A 110 17.40 10.87 -0.08
CA PRO A 110 17.59 9.58 0.57
C PRO A 110 16.41 9.23 1.47
N CYS A 111 15.97 7.97 1.43
CA CYS A 111 14.96 7.48 2.36
C CYS A 111 15.59 7.15 3.71
N GLY A 112 14.83 7.35 4.79
CA GLY A 112 15.22 6.92 6.15
C GLY A 112 15.48 5.41 6.27
N CYS A 113 15.01 4.60 5.32
CA CYS A 113 15.28 3.16 5.28
C CYS A 113 16.70 2.82 4.78
N GLY A 114 17.44 3.81 4.28
CA GLY A 114 18.79 3.66 3.73
C GLY A 114 18.85 3.35 2.24
N ARG A 115 17.72 3.03 1.58
CA ARG A 115 17.65 2.88 0.12
C ARG A 115 17.87 4.24 -0.56
N LYS A 116 18.60 4.20 -1.68
CA LYS A 116 18.92 5.38 -2.52
C LYS A 116 18.08 5.45 -3.79
N THR A 117 17.17 4.51 -4.00
CA THR A 117 16.25 4.56 -5.14
C THR A 117 15.26 5.70 -4.95
N PRO A 118 14.95 6.48 -6.01
CA PRO A 118 13.93 7.51 -5.94
C PRO A 118 12.57 6.95 -5.51
N ARG A 119 11.71 7.82 -5.00
CA ARG A 119 10.41 7.44 -4.45
C ARG A 119 9.25 8.19 -5.11
N LEU A 120 8.12 7.54 -5.29
CA LEU A 120 6.84 8.21 -5.53
C LEU A 120 6.36 8.75 -4.19
N ALA A 121 6.26 10.07 -4.07
CA ALA A 121 5.98 10.69 -2.81
C ALA A 121 4.48 10.71 -2.49
N LEU A 122 4.14 10.49 -1.23
CA LEU A 122 2.76 10.52 -0.76
C LEU A 122 2.27 11.96 -0.63
N GLY A 123 1.10 12.26 -1.17
CA GLY A 123 0.41 13.53 -1.00
C GLY A 123 1.17 14.78 -1.47
N LEU A 124 0.55 15.93 -1.21
CA LEU A 124 1.19 17.23 -1.36
C LEU A 124 2.29 17.43 -0.28
N PRO A 125 3.30 18.27 -0.51
CA PRO A 125 4.38 18.50 0.47
C PRO A 125 3.92 18.79 1.91
N ALA A 126 2.76 19.43 2.08
CA ALA A 126 2.18 19.75 3.39
C ALA A 126 1.61 18.54 4.15
N GLU A 127 1.23 17.47 3.45
CA GLU A 127 0.67 16.24 4.02
C GLU A 127 1.78 15.29 4.50
N ARG A 128 2.94 15.31 3.82
CA ARG A 128 4.14 14.52 4.16
C ARG A 128 4.62 14.74 5.59
N ALA A 129 4.56 15.99 6.08
CA ALA A 129 4.96 16.33 7.44
C ALA A 129 4.05 15.74 8.54
N ARG A 130 2.82 15.31 8.20
CA ARG A 130 1.83 14.79 9.16
C ARG A 130 1.83 13.27 9.26
N SER A 131 2.14 12.56 8.17
CA SER A 131 2.05 11.10 8.10
C SER A 131 3.07 10.35 8.97
N ALA A 132 4.29 10.86 9.13
CA ALA A 132 5.34 10.22 9.95
C ALA A 132 4.96 10.06 11.44
N ALA A 133 4.00 10.86 11.94
CA ALA A 133 3.56 10.80 13.33
C ALA A 133 2.40 9.81 13.59
N ALA A 134 1.73 9.32 12.53
CA ALA A 134 0.52 8.50 12.66
C ALA A 134 0.81 7.03 13.01
N TYR A 135 1.97 6.50 12.65
CA TYR A 135 2.37 5.11 12.91
C TYR A 135 3.24 4.92 14.16
N ALA A 136 3.56 6.01 14.87
CA ALA A 136 4.43 6.00 16.06
C ALA A 136 3.66 5.99 17.40
N ARG A 137 2.36 5.68 17.40
CA ARG A 137 1.51 5.67 18.61
C ARG A 137 0.78 4.35 18.81
#